data_AF-A0A389M3W8-F1
#
_entry.id   AF-A0A389M3W8-F1
#
_cell.length_a   1.000
_cell.length_b   1.000
_cell.length_c   1.000
_cell.angle_alpha   90.00
_cell.angle_beta   90.00
_cell.angle_gamma   90.00
#
_symmetry.space_group_name_H-M   'P 1'
#
loop_
_entity.id
_entity.type
_entity.pdbx_description
1 polymer ?
#
loop_
_entity_poly.entity_id
_entity_poly.type
_entity_poly.pdbx_seq_one_letter_code
_entity_poly.pdbx_strand_id
1 'polypeptide(L)'
;MKKKIIVACGGAVATSTVAANAIKNLCESNGILCEINQIRMSEIESICQGYDLIVTTARMDKNFGVPYVNGISFLTGINKDKIEKEILTILQ
;
A
#
# COMPACT_ATOMS: atom_id res chain seq x y z
N MET A 1 -14.05 -2.23 10.79
CA MET A 1 -12.94 -3.22 10.81
C MET A 1 -11.65 -2.49 10.50
N LYS A 2 -10.53 -2.86 11.12
CA LYS A 2 -9.23 -2.23 10.85
C LYS A 2 -8.63 -2.88 9.61
N LYS A 3 -8.41 -2.12 8.55
CA LYS A 3 -7.84 -2.60 7.30
C LYS A 3 -6.33 -2.56 7.36
N LYS A 4 -5.67 -3.64 7.01
CA LYS A 4 -4.21 -3.70 7.09
C LYS A 4 -3.59 -3.57 5.70
N ILE A 5 -2.73 -2.57 5.55
CA ILE A 5 -2.06 -2.22 4.31
C ILE A 5 -0.56 -2.39 4.50
N ILE A 6 0.10 -3.11 3.59
CA ILE A 6 1.55 -3.21 3.55
C ILE A 6 2.08 -2.23 2.52
N VAL A 7 3.13 -1.49 2.86
CA VAL A 7 3.91 -0.70 1.91
C VAL A 7 5.32 -1.28 1.88
N ALA A 8 5.76 -1.84 0.76
CA ALA A 8 7.16 -2.21 0.59
C ALA A 8 7.88 -1.40 -0.48
N CYS A 9 9.07 -0.95 -0.12
CA CYS A 9 9.97 -0.25 -1.00
C CYS A 9 11.33 -0.96 -1.04
N GLY A 10 11.86 -1.18 -2.24
CA GLY A 10 13.20 -1.75 -2.45
C GLY A 10 14.30 -0.69 -2.49
N GLY A 11 13.96 0.60 -2.63
CA GLY A 11 14.90 1.67 -2.97
C GLY A 11 15.38 2.56 -1.82
N ALA A 12 14.50 2.98 -0.89
CA ALA A 12 14.85 3.80 0.28
C ALA A 12 13.64 4.05 1.20
N VAL A 13 13.87 4.07 2.53
CA VAL A 13 12.84 4.38 3.56
C VAL A 13 12.20 5.76 3.37
N ALA A 14 12.92 6.73 2.80
CA ALA A 14 12.38 8.08 2.60
C ALA A 14 11.16 8.12 1.66
N THR A 15 11.14 7.25 0.64
CA THR A 15 10.08 7.23 -0.37
C THR A 15 8.82 6.49 0.10
N SER A 16 8.95 5.55 1.03
CA SER A 16 7.80 4.81 1.58
C SER A 16 6.99 5.64 2.57
N THR A 17 7.61 6.57 3.30
CA THR A 17 6.90 7.47 4.24
C THR A 17 5.91 8.40 3.53
N VAL A 18 6.26 8.88 2.33
CA VAL A 18 5.39 9.77 1.54
C VAL A 18 4.13 9.02 1.07
N ALA A 19 4.29 7.78 0.61
CA ALA A 19 3.17 6.93 0.19
C ALA A 19 2.29 6.56 1.40
N ALA A 20 2.92 6.13 2.50
CA ALA A 20 2.21 5.76 3.73
C ALA A 20 1.38 6.93 4.28
N ASN A 21 1.95 8.13 4.39
CA ASN A 21 1.21 9.29 4.90
C ASN A 21 0.03 9.68 3.99
N ALA A 22 0.19 9.58 2.66
CA ALA A 22 -0.90 9.88 1.73
C ALA A 22 -2.09 8.91 1.91
N ILE A 23 -1.80 7.60 1.93
CA ILE A 23 -2.83 6.57 2.15
C ILE A 23 -3.49 6.74 3.52
N LYS A 24 -2.70 7.06 4.56
CA LYS A 24 -3.23 7.27 5.91
C LYS A 24 -4.24 8.42 5.95
N ASN A 25 -3.85 9.58 5.41
CA ASN A 25 -4.73 10.76 5.35
C ASN A 25 -5.99 10.50 4.54
N LEU A 26 -5.87 9.74 3.45
CA LEU A 26 -7.00 9.34 2.62
C LEU A 26 -7.99 8.46 3.39
N CYS A 27 -7.51 7.42 4.08
CA CYS A 27 -8.36 6.57 4.91
C CYS A 27 -9.01 7.37 6.06
N GLU A 28 -8.23 8.20 6.76
CA GLU A 28 -8.73 9.02 7.88
C GLU A 28 -9.82 10.00 7.41
N SER A 29 -9.64 10.65 6.26
CA SER A 29 -10.65 11.54 5.67
C SER A 29 -11.94 10.83 5.27
N ASN A 30 -11.88 9.53 4.98
CA ASN A 30 -13.05 8.69 4.65
C ASN A 30 -13.60 7.94 5.87
N GLY A 31 -13.03 8.14 7.07
CA GLY A 31 -13.44 7.43 8.29
C GLY A 31 -13.08 5.94 8.31
N ILE A 32 -12.16 5.51 7.44
CA ILE A 32 -11.68 4.13 7.37
C ILE A 32 -10.48 3.97 8.29
N LEU A 33 -10.56 3.05 9.25
CA LEU A 33 -9.42 2.69 10.09
C LEU A 33 -8.47 1.81 9.28
N CYS A 34 -7.39 2.38 8.75
CA CYS A 34 -6.35 1.62 8.07
C CYS A 34 -5.00 1.67 8.82
N GLU A 35 -4.30 0.53 8.83
CA GLU A 35 -3.01 0.33 9.47
C GLU A 35 -1.96 0.10 8.39
N ILE A 36 -0.95 0.95 8.34
CA ILE A 36 0.07 0.92 7.29
C ILE A 36 1.36 0.38 7.88
N ASN A 37 1.81 -0.76 7.39
CA ASN A 37 3.10 -1.35 7.76
C ASN A 37 4.09 -1.16 6.63
N GLN A 38 5.18 -0.44 6.94
CA GLN A 38 6.30 -0.27 6.02
C GLN A 38 7.32 -1.36 6.25
N ILE A 39 7.59 -2.17 5.22
CA ILE A 39 8.50 -3.33 5.32
C ILE A 39 9.37 -3.45 4.08
N ARG A 40 10.31 -4.39 4.07
CA ARG A 40 11.07 -4.74 2.88
C ARG A 40 10.30 -5.72 1.99
N MET A 41 10.61 -5.70 0.69
CA MET A 41 10.00 -6.64 -0.27
C MET A 41 10.25 -8.11 0.11
N SER A 42 11.40 -8.41 0.70
CA SER A 42 11.72 -9.76 1.20
C SER A 42 10.81 -10.23 2.34
N GLU A 43 10.22 -9.31 3.11
CA GLU A 43 9.34 -9.67 4.20
C GLU A 43 7.89 -9.78 3.76
N ILE A 44 7.49 -9.17 2.63
CA ILE A 44 6.10 -9.25 2.13
C ILE A 44 5.59 -10.68 2.12
N GLU A 45 6.38 -11.64 1.64
CA GLU A 45 5.91 -13.02 1.48
C GLU A 45 5.54 -13.68 2.81
N SER A 46 6.21 -13.29 3.90
CA SER A 46 5.95 -13.83 5.24
C SER A 46 4.80 -13.12 5.95
N ILE A 47 4.56 -11.84 5.65
CA ILE A 47 3.54 -11.03 6.31
C ILE A 47 2.31 -10.75 5.46
N CYS A 48 2.28 -11.10 4.17
CA CYS A 48 1.12 -10.94 3.32
C CYS A 48 -0.10 -11.74 3.82
N GLN A 49 0.13 -12.82 4.58
CA GLN A 49 -0.94 -13.59 5.22
C GLN A 49 -1.59 -12.77 6.35
N GLY A 50 -2.77 -12.22 6.07
CA GLY A 50 -3.58 -11.48 7.04
C GLY A 50 -3.66 -9.97 6.79
N TYR A 51 -3.19 -9.49 5.64
CA TYR A 51 -3.38 -8.11 5.19
C TYR A 51 -4.46 -8.03 4.11
N ASP A 52 -5.12 -6.88 4.00
CA ASP A 52 -6.16 -6.63 3.00
C ASP A 52 -5.57 -6.09 1.69
N LEU A 53 -4.40 -5.44 1.76
CA LEU A 53 -3.81 -4.76 0.60
C LEU A 53 -2.27 -4.71 0.70
N ILE A 54 -1.61 -4.92 -0.44
CA ILE A 54 -0.16 -4.78 -0.57
C ILE A 54 0.16 -3.70 -1.59
N VAL A 55 0.97 -2.71 -1.20
CA VAL A 55 1.46 -1.64 -2.05
C VAL A 55 2.97 -1.78 -2.20
N THR A 56 3.47 -1.84 -3.42
CA THR A 56 4.93 -1.91 -3.63
C THR A 56 5.42 -0.97 -4.71
N THR A 57 6.61 -0.41 -4.53
CA THR A 57 7.21 0.50 -5.50
C THR A 57 8.03 -0.20 -6.60
N ALA A 58 8.00 -1.55 -6.64
CA ALA A 58 8.59 -2.33 -7.73
C ALA A 58 7.59 -3.38 -8.22
N ARG A 59 7.69 -3.76 -9.49
CA ARG A 59 6.89 -4.84 -10.05
C ARG A 59 7.19 -6.14 -9.30
N MET A 60 6.15 -6.74 -8.74
CA MET A 60 6.18 -8.12 -8.28
C MET A 60 5.21 -8.93 -9.12
N ASP A 61 5.72 -10.01 -9.71
CA ASP A 61 4.96 -11.05 -10.41
C ASP A 61 4.47 -12.16 -9.45
N LYS A 62 4.58 -11.94 -8.14
CA LYS A 62 4.15 -12.90 -7.13
C LYS A 62 2.71 -12.62 -6.72
N ASN A 63 1.85 -13.61 -6.96
CA ASN A 63 0.48 -13.64 -6.47
C ASN A 63 0.44 -14.24 -5.07
N PHE A 64 0.23 -13.39 -4.06
CA PHE A 64 0.11 -13.80 -2.65
C PHE A 64 -1.33 -14.15 -2.23
N GLY A 65 -2.26 -14.18 -3.19
CA GLY A 65 -3.69 -14.39 -2.92
C GLY A 65 -4.42 -13.16 -2.32
N VAL A 66 -3.73 -12.03 -2.21
CA VAL A 66 -4.24 -10.75 -1.70
C VAL A 66 -4.10 -9.65 -2.75
N PRO A 67 -4.98 -8.63 -2.73
CA PRO A 67 -4.93 -7.52 -3.67
C PRO A 67 -3.58 -6.81 -3.63
N TYR A 68 -2.98 -6.68 -4.81
CA TYR A 68 -1.69 -6.04 -4.99
C TYR A 68 -1.85 -4.76 -5.82
N VAL A 69 -1.22 -3.69 -5.34
CA VAL A 69 -1.22 -2.37 -5.98
C VAL A 69 0.22 -1.92 -6.24
N ASN A 70 0.47 -1.45 -7.46
CA ASN A 70 1.74 -0.87 -7.83
C ASN A 70 1.84 0.58 -7.32
N GLY A 71 2.62 0.78 -6.26
CA GLY A 71 2.92 2.07 -5.65
C GLY A 71 3.89 2.96 -6.44
N ILE A 72 4.31 2.58 -7.65
CA ILE A 72 5.10 3.43 -8.55
C ILE A 72 4.41 4.79 -8.80
N SER A 73 3.07 4.82 -8.79
CA SER A 73 2.28 6.04 -8.93
C SER A 73 2.44 7.00 -7.75
N PHE A 74 2.72 6.49 -6.54
CA PHE A 74 3.05 7.34 -5.38
C PHE A 74 4.42 8.01 -5.53
N LEU A 75 5.35 7.35 -6.22
CA LEU A 75 6.71 7.85 -6.42
C LEU A 75 6.79 8.85 -7.58
N THR A 76 6.13 8.52 -8.70
CA THR A 76 6.10 9.35 -9.89
C THR A 76 5.14 10.54 -9.76
N GLY A 77 4.20 10.49 -8.80
CA GLY A 77 3.15 11.50 -8.62
C GLY A 77 2.04 11.45 -9.69
N ILE A 78 2.16 10.55 -10.66
CA ILE A 78 1.22 10.38 -11.77
C ILE A 78 0.21 9.30 -11.36
N ASN A 79 -1.09 9.58 -11.50
CA ASN A 79 -2.19 8.65 -11.15
C ASN A 79 -2.28 8.24 -9.66
N LYS A 80 -1.75 9.06 -8.73
CA LYS A 80 -1.88 8.83 -7.28
C LYS A 80 -3.34 8.71 -6.85
N ASP A 81 -4.17 9.67 -7.27
CA ASP A 81 -5.62 9.74 -6.99
C ASP A 81 -6.38 8.50 -7.48
N LYS A 82 -5.93 7.93 -8.61
CA LYS A 82 -6.55 6.74 -9.21
C LYS A 82 -6.33 5.50 -8.35
N ILE A 83 -5.10 5.33 -7.88
CA ILE A 83 -4.74 4.25 -6.95
C ILE A 83 -5.36 4.49 -5.57
N GLU A 84 -5.43 5.72 -5.11
CA GLU A 84 -6.12 6.07 -3.87
C GLU A 84 -7.60 5.68 -3.91
N LYS A 85 -8.29 5.96 -5.02
CA LYS A 85 -9.67 5.49 -5.26
C LYS A 85 -9.79 3.98 -5.38
N GLU A 86 -8.84 3.33 -6.04
CA GLU A 86 -8.81 1.87 -6.16
C GLU A 86 -8.64 1.20 -4.79
N ILE A 87 -7.74 1.73 -3.97
CA ILE A 87 -7.55 1.32 -2.57
C ILE A 87 -8.84 1.56 -1.78
N LEU A 88 -9.47 2.73 -1.87
CA LEU A 88 -10.76 2.98 -1.22
C LEU A 88 -11.84 2.00 -1.66
N THR A 89 -11.90 1.65 -2.95
CA THR A 89 -12.88 0.70 -3.50
C THR A 89 -12.64 -0.73 -2.98
N ILE A 90 -11.39 -1.12 -2.78
CA ILE A 90 -11.01 -2.42 -2.20
C ILE A 90 -11.24 -2.45 -0.68
N LEU A 91 -11.14 -1.29 -0.02
CA LEU A 91 -11.24 -1.15 1.43
C LEU A 91 -12.67 -0.87 1.95
N GLN A 92 -13.54 -0.26 1.13
CA GLN A 92 -14.97 -0.05 1.39
C GLN A 92 -15.73 -1.37 1.50
#